data_AF-A0A7Y5S7D0-F1
#
_entry.id   AF-A0A7Y5S7D0-F1
#
_cell.length_a   1.000
_cell.length_b   1.000
_cell.length_c   1.000
_cell.angle_alpha   90.00
_cell.angle_beta   90.00
_cell.angle_gamma   90.00
#
_symmetry.space_group_name_H-M   'P 1'
#
loop_
_entity.id
_entity.type
_entity.pdbx_description
1 polymer ?
#
loop_
_entity_poly.entity_id
_entity_poly.type
_entity_poly.pdbx_seq_one_letter_code
_entity_poly.pdbx_strand_id
1 'polypeptide(L)'
;MKAHDPNQLPANLPVPIDDGACLHLRGCALPELAMASTSGEWVSLRSLRSPTVLYFYPRTGVPGQPPSLGFGGEEWDSIPGARGCTPQSCGFRDLHDEFRALGVAVCGVSTNTVEHQREFKARQHVAFEILSDSELRLTRAMNLPTFEFPVESGGPTTLLRRMAWFVTPDLDGLPRIRRVWYPVFPPDRNAADALAYAKRRAAVVVREKRAGDAAFVREELIRHWGGTQIWSIGRAFAADEIPALVAEVDGKPAGLVTYDIHPGGYQFEVVTLSTRVERFGVGARLLEAAEDIARHERCTRIFLTTTNDNTGAMTMYQREGWELAALHRGNVDEARKRKAQIPLFGNFGIRVRSELELEKWLE
;
A
#
# COMPACT_ATOMS: atom_id res chain seq x y z
N MET A 1 -0.80 36.11 25.15
CA MET A 1 -0.94 35.02 24.17
C MET A 1 0.07 33.93 24.52
N LYS A 2 -0.34 32.68 24.69
CA LYS A 2 0.62 31.57 24.81
C LYS A 2 1.40 31.50 23.48
N ALA A 3 2.73 31.42 23.56
CA ALA A 3 3.57 31.27 22.37
C ALA A 3 3.14 30.02 21.60
N HIS A 4 3.13 30.10 20.26
CA HIS A 4 2.84 28.98 19.39
C HIS A 4 3.91 27.90 19.54
N ASP A 5 3.58 26.77 20.17
CA ASP A 5 4.47 25.59 20.25
C ASP A 5 4.08 24.58 19.15
N PRO A 6 4.89 24.44 18.09
CA PRO A 6 4.60 23.53 16.99
C PRO A 6 4.64 22.05 17.40
N ASN A 7 5.18 21.70 18.58
CA ASN A 7 5.25 20.32 19.09
C ASN A 7 3.95 19.88 19.77
N GLN A 8 3.11 20.82 20.21
CA GLN A 8 1.85 20.51 20.85
C GLN A 8 0.69 20.62 19.86
N LEU A 9 -0.17 19.59 19.87
CA LEU A 9 -1.40 19.57 19.08
C LEU A 9 -2.55 20.16 19.91
N PRO A 10 -3.29 21.15 19.39
CA PRO A 10 -4.56 21.57 19.99
C PRO A 10 -5.55 20.40 20.07
N ALA A 11 -6.35 20.33 21.15
CA ALA A 11 -7.30 19.24 21.35
C ALA A 11 -8.44 19.22 20.30
N ASN A 12 -8.77 20.37 19.70
CA ASN A 12 -9.93 20.55 18.82
C ASN A 12 -9.52 20.76 17.35
N LEU A 13 -8.45 20.10 16.89
CA LEU A 13 -8.06 20.22 15.49
C LEU A 13 -9.12 19.62 14.56
N PRO A 14 -9.44 20.30 13.44
CA PRO A 14 -10.36 19.77 12.45
C PRO A 14 -9.79 18.50 11.81
N VAL A 15 -10.63 17.46 11.77
CA VAL A 15 -10.29 16.15 11.19
C VAL A 15 -10.43 16.25 9.66
N PRO A 16 -9.38 15.95 8.88
CA PRO A 16 -9.50 15.89 7.43
C PRO A 16 -10.37 14.71 7.01
N ILE A 17 -11.18 14.91 5.97
CA ILE A 17 -12.02 13.86 5.37
C ILE A 17 -11.23 13.19 4.25
N ASP A 18 -11.30 11.86 4.18
CA ASP A 18 -10.76 11.12 3.03
C ASP A 18 -11.66 11.34 1.81
N ASP A 19 -11.15 12.08 0.85
CA ASP A 19 -11.82 12.38 -0.43
C ASP A 19 -11.41 11.40 -1.55
N GLY A 20 -10.63 10.36 -1.22
CA GLY A 20 -10.20 9.35 -2.19
C GLY A 20 -9.11 9.83 -3.16
N ALA A 21 -8.57 11.05 -2.99
CA ALA A 21 -7.59 11.65 -3.91
C ALA A 21 -6.24 10.91 -3.99
N CYS A 22 -6.03 9.87 -3.18
CA CYS A 22 -4.84 9.02 -3.21
C CYS A 22 -5.13 7.56 -3.58
N LEU A 23 -6.37 7.20 -3.94
CA LEU A 23 -6.74 5.82 -4.27
C LEU A 23 -5.92 5.27 -5.46
N HIS A 24 -5.63 6.13 -6.44
CA HIS A 24 -4.87 5.77 -7.64
C HIS A 24 -3.40 5.45 -7.38
N LEU A 25 -2.82 5.91 -6.26
CA LEU A 25 -1.38 5.77 -5.99
C LEU A 25 -0.96 4.34 -5.67
N ARG A 26 -1.90 3.48 -5.24
CA ARG A 26 -1.60 2.13 -4.78
C ARG A 26 -1.15 1.25 -5.96
N GLY A 27 0.06 0.71 -5.88
CA GLY A 27 0.66 -0.14 -6.91
C GLY A 27 1.46 0.65 -7.97
N CYS A 28 1.31 1.98 -8.03
CA CYS A 28 2.08 2.82 -8.93
C CYS A 28 3.58 2.70 -8.64
N ALA A 29 4.37 2.68 -9.70
CA ALA A 29 5.80 2.86 -9.62
C ALA A 29 6.16 4.31 -9.27
N LEU A 30 7.25 4.51 -8.54
CA LEU A 30 7.77 5.85 -8.34
C LEU A 30 8.32 6.43 -9.66
N PRO A 31 8.11 7.74 -9.90
CA PRO A 31 8.50 8.36 -11.17
C PRO A 31 10.02 8.43 -11.29
N GLU A 32 10.52 8.52 -12.51
CA GLU A 32 11.94 8.78 -12.78
C GLU A 32 12.28 10.24 -12.43
N LEU A 33 12.41 10.48 -11.13
CA LEU A 33 12.62 11.79 -10.55
C LEU A 33 13.73 11.72 -9.50
N ALA A 34 14.62 12.69 -9.54
CA ALA A 34 15.55 12.96 -8.45
C ALA A 34 15.09 14.20 -7.69
N MET A 35 15.20 14.16 -6.36
CA MET A 35 14.81 15.24 -5.47
C MET A 35 15.99 15.69 -4.63
N ALA A 36 16.12 17.00 -4.43
CA ALA A 36 17.14 17.55 -3.55
C ALA A 36 16.84 17.17 -2.10
N SER A 37 17.85 16.71 -1.36
CA SER A 37 17.72 16.30 0.03
C SER A 37 18.45 17.24 1.00
N THR A 38 18.14 17.12 2.29
CA THR A 38 18.77 17.95 3.33
C THR A 38 20.28 17.70 3.48
N SER A 39 20.81 16.56 3.05
CA SER A 39 22.27 16.32 2.96
C SER A 39 22.96 17.14 1.86
N GLY A 40 22.20 17.68 0.90
CA GLY A 40 22.73 18.30 -0.32
C GLY A 40 22.86 17.36 -1.51
N GLU A 41 22.65 16.06 -1.31
CA GLU A 41 22.61 15.08 -2.38
C GLU A 41 21.24 15.03 -3.06
N TRP A 42 21.23 14.59 -4.32
CA TRP A 42 20.01 14.30 -5.07
C TRP A 42 19.62 12.83 -4.88
N VAL A 43 18.41 12.59 -4.37
CA VAL A 43 17.87 11.24 -4.16
C VAL A 43 16.98 10.88 -5.33
N SER A 44 17.39 9.89 -6.13
CA SER A 44 16.57 9.30 -7.18
C SER A 44 15.52 8.36 -6.57
N LEU A 45 14.24 8.68 -6.80
CA LEU A 45 13.12 7.86 -6.30
C LEU A 45 13.09 6.48 -6.94
N ARG A 46 13.57 6.33 -8.19
CA ARG A 46 13.73 5.02 -8.85
C ARG A 46 14.89 4.20 -8.33
N SER A 47 15.77 4.79 -7.52
CA SER A 47 16.94 4.11 -6.97
C SER A 47 16.71 3.56 -5.56
N LEU A 48 15.50 3.67 -5.01
CA LEU A 48 15.16 3.13 -3.69
C LEU A 48 15.12 1.60 -3.71
N ARG A 49 16.20 0.95 -3.24
CA ARG A 49 16.32 -0.53 -3.20
C ARG A 49 15.81 -1.15 -1.91
N SER A 50 15.80 -0.38 -0.83
CA SER A 50 15.30 -0.84 0.47
C SER A 50 13.82 -0.48 0.63
N PRO A 51 13.05 -1.27 1.40
CA PRO A 51 11.74 -0.82 1.86
C PRO A 51 11.85 0.60 2.44
N THR A 52 10.98 1.51 2.03
CA THR A 52 11.09 2.92 2.39
C THR A 52 9.73 3.47 2.79
N VAL A 53 9.68 4.21 3.90
CA VAL A 53 8.53 5.06 4.24
C VAL A 53 8.81 6.47 3.73
N LEU A 54 7.96 6.95 2.82
CA LEU A 54 7.93 8.36 2.41
C LEU A 54 6.77 9.03 3.12
N TYR A 55 7.01 9.96 4.04
CA TYR A 55 5.94 10.70 4.69
C TYR A 55 5.91 12.15 4.22
N PHE A 56 4.72 12.66 3.99
CA PHE A 56 4.48 13.95 3.37
C PHE A 56 3.82 14.87 4.38
N TYR A 57 4.30 16.12 4.44
CA TYR A 57 3.73 17.12 5.33
C TYR A 57 3.56 18.46 4.62
N PRO A 58 2.51 19.23 4.96
CA PRO A 58 2.25 20.54 4.36
C PRO A 58 3.44 21.50 4.45
N ARG A 59 3.78 21.92 5.67
CA ARG A 59 4.90 22.83 5.94
C ARG A 59 5.39 22.73 7.38
N THR A 60 6.63 23.10 7.65
CA THR A 60 7.13 23.27 9.02
C THR A 60 7.12 24.74 9.41
N GLY A 61 6.73 25.04 10.65
CA GLY A 61 6.71 26.41 11.16
C GLY A 61 8.11 26.95 11.46
N VAL A 62 8.23 28.28 11.50
CA VAL A 62 9.41 29.01 11.95
C VAL A 62 9.28 29.32 13.45
N PRO A 63 10.29 29.06 14.30
CA PRO A 63 10.18 29.28 15.74
C PRO A 63 10.02 30.76 16.06
N GLY A 64 9.13 31.07 17.00
CA GLY A 64 8.87 32.44 17.43
C GLY A 64 8.04 33.29 16.44
N GLN A 65 7.67 32.74 15.29
CA GLN A 65 6.81 33.40 14.31
C GLN A 65 5.45 32.69 14.27
N PRO A 66 4.33 33.42 14.45
CA PRO A 66 3.02 32.83 14.22
C PRO A 66 2.87 32.48 12.73
N PRO A 67 2.10 31.42 12.39
CA PRO A 67 1.66 31.20 11.02
C PRO A 67 1.02 32.47 10.44
N SER A 68 1.28 32.77 9.17
CA SER A 68 0.50 33.75 8.40
C SER A 68 -0.96 33.34 8.36
N LEU A 69 -1.83 34.30 8.08
CA LEU A 69 -3.19 34.01 7.65
C LEU A 69 -3.16 33.48 6.21
N GLY A 70 -4.15 32.65 5.88
CA GLY A 70 -4.43 32.21 4.52
C GLY A 70 -4.82 33.37 3.61
N PHE A 71 -4.91 33.11 2.30
CA PHE A 71 -5.29 34.13 1.30
C PHE A 71 -6.69 34.72 1.55
N GLY A 72 -7.59 33.96 2.19
CA GLY A 72 -8.93 34.40 2.61
C GLY A 72 -9.02 34.82 4.09
N GLY A 73 -7.88 34.91 4.80
CA GLY A 73 -7.85 35.23 6.23
C GLY A 73 -7.97 34.01 7.15
N GLU A 74 -7.86 32.79 6.61
CA GLU A 74 -7.97 31.55 7.38
C GLU A 74 -6.79 31.37 8.34
N GLU A 75 -7.04 30.84 9.53
CA GLU A 75 -5.96 30.47 10.44
C GLU A 75 -5.42 29.09 10.10
N TRP A 76 -4.10 28.89 10.23
CA TRP A 76 -3.45 27.61 9.95
C TRP A 76 -4.09 26.43 10.70
N ASP A 77 -4.46 26.64 11.96
CA ASP A 77 -5.05 25.61 12.81
C ASP A 77 -6.53 25.31 12.46
N SER A 78 -7.18 26.17 11.66
CA SER A 78 -8.54 25.92 11.15
C SER A 78 -8.58 25.06 9.88
N ILE A 79 -7.45 24.83 9.23
CA ILE A 79 -7.37 24.02 8.00
C ILE A 79 -7.27 22.53 8.38
N PRO A 80 -8.22 21.67 7.97
CA PRO A 80 -8.18 20.24 8.29
C PRO A 80 -6.86 19.56 7.87
N GLY A 81 -6.18 18.94 8.83
CA GLY A 81 -4.92 18.22 8.59
C GLY A 81 -3.64 19.08 8.43
N ALA A 82 -3.76 20.42 8.41
CA ALA A 82 -2.61 21.32 8.21
C ALA A 82 -1.65 21.29 9.41
N ARG A 83 -2.17 21.42 10.64
CA ARG A 83 -1.38 21.35 11.88
C ARG A 83 -0.81 19.95 12.11
N GLY A 84 0.41 19.87 12.65
CA GLY A 84 1.03 18.62 13.12
C GLY A 84 2.25 18.10 12.34
N CYS A 85 2.85 18.92 11.48
CA CYS A 85 4.05 18.52 10.71
C CYS A 85 5.26 18.21 11.59
N THR A 86 5.44 18.96 12.68
CA THR A 86 6.49 18.68 13.67
C THR A 86 6.20 17.37 14.44
N PRO A 87 5.02 17.16 15.06
CA PRO A 87 4.68 15.88 15.69
C PRO A 87 4.84 14.65 14.79
N GLN A 88 4.43 14.73 13.52
CA GLN A 88 4.61 13.61 12.58
C GLN A 88 6.10 13.30 12.36
N SER A 89 6.90 14.32 12.06
CA SER A 89 8.34 14.15 11.82
C SER A 89 9.08 13.68 13.07
N CYS A 90 8.71 14.21 14.25
CA CYS A 90 9.24 13.76 15.54
C CYS A 90 8.88 12.30 15.83
N GLY A 91 7.64 11.88 15.55
CA GLY A 91 7.26 10.47 15.71
C GLY A 91 8.10 9.52 14.86
N PHE A 92 8.42 9.91 13.61
CA PHE A 92 9.34 9.13 12.77
C PHE A 92 10.78 9.15 13.28
N ARG A 93 11.25 10.29 13.79
CA ARG A 93 12.59 10.41 14.41
C ARG A 93 12.69 9.47 15.63
N ASP A 94 11.70 9.51 16.50
CA ASP A 94 11.70 8.77 17.76
C ASP A 94 11.64 7.25 17.53
N LEU A 95 11.01 6.81 16.43
CA LEU A 95 10.94 5.40 16.02
C LEU A 95 11.97 4.99 14.96
N HIS A 96 12.92 5.87 14.60
CA HIS A 96 13.81 5.67 13.46
C HIS A 96 14.70 4.43 13.60
N ASP A 97 15.19 4.14 14.80
CA ASP A 97 16.02 2.96 15.05
C ASP A 97 15.24 1.65 14.87
N GLU A 98 13.94 1.64 15.18
CA GLU A 98 13.08 0.47 14.94
C GLU A 98 12.83 0.24 13.44
N PHE A 99 12.67 1.32 12.66
CA PHE A 99 12.61 1.20 11.19
C PHE A 99 13.94 0.67 10.63
N ARG A 100 15.07 1.21 11.10
CA ARG A 100 16.40 0.76 10.67
C ARG A 100 16.65 -0.71 11.00
N ALA A 101 16.23 -1.17 12.17
CA ALA A 101 16.34 -2.57 12.58
C ALA A 101 15.55 -3.53 11.66
N LEU A 102 14.49 -3.03 11.01
CA LEU A 102 13.71 -3.77 10.00
C LEU A 102 14.26 -3.61 8.57
N GLY A 103 15.37 -2.89 8.38
CA GLY A 103 15.90 -2.54 7.06
C GLY A 103 15.02 -1.54 6.29
N VAL A 104 14.16 -0.80 6.99
CA VAL A 104 13.25 0.19 6.39
C VAL A 104 13.89 1.57 6.48
N ALA A 105 14.08 2.23 5.33
CA ALA A 105 14.48 3.62 5.27
C ALA A 105 13.28 4.54 5.56
N VAL A 106 13.55 5.74 6.08
CA VAL A 106 12.52 6.77 6.31
C VAL A 106 12.95 8.04 5.61
N CYS A 107 12.01 8.71 4.95
CA CYS A 107 12.26 9.99 4.30
C CYS A 107 11.04 10.91 4.40
N GLY A 108 11.28 12.17 4.79
CA GLY A 108 10.24 13.20 4.76
C GLY A 108 10.16 13.86 3.38
N VAL A 109 8.98 14.32 2.99
CA VAL A 109 8.76 15.05 1.72
C VAL A 109 7.85 16.24 1.96
N SER A 110 8.22 17.40 1.42
CA SER A 110 7.41 18.62 1.49
C SER A 110 7.75 19.56 0.36
N THR A 111 6.85 20.49 0.06
CA THR A 111 7.08 21.57 -0.91
C THR A 111 7.95 22.71 -0.35
N ASN A 112 8.29 22.67 0.95
CA ASN A 112 9.26 23.60 1.53
C ASN A 112 10.65 23.47 0.87
N THR A 113 11.37 24.58 0.76
CA THR A 113 12.75 24.64 0.21
C THR A 113 13.73 23.77 1.01
N VAL A 114 14.83 23.35 0.37
CA VAL A 114 15.87 22.53 1.00
C VAL A 114 16.50 23.27 2.19
N GLU A 115 16.70 24.58 2.07
CA GLU A 115 17.27 25.43 3.12
C GLU A 115 16.40 25.41 4.37
N HIS A 116 15.07 25.58 4.20
CA HIS A 116 14.11 25.52 5.30
C HIS A 116 14.06 24.13 5.93
N GLN A 117 14.09 23.08 5.10
CA GLN A 117 14.12 21.70 5.59
C GLN A 117 15.40 21.36 6.36
N ARG A 118 16.56 21.92 5.97
CA ARG A 118 17.83 21.75 6.69
C ARG A 118 17.78 22.37 8.08
N GLU A 119 17.26 23.59 8.18
CA GLU A 119 17.03 24.24 9.48
C GLU A 119 16.12 23.39 10.37
N PHE A 120 14.99 22.94 9.82
CA PHE A 120 14.05 22.09 10.55
C PHE A 120 14.69 20.78 11.03
N LYS A 121 15.43 20.10 10.15
CA LYS A 121 16.17 18.86 10.47
C LYS A 121 17.14 19.07 11.62
N ALA A 122 17.93 20.15 11.58
CA ALA A 122 18.87 20.49 12.64
C ALA A 122 18.15 20.79 13.96
N ARG A 123 17.13 21.66 13.93
CA ARG A 123 16.37 22.07 15.12
C ARG A 123 15.67 20.90 15.80
N GLN A 124 15.11 19.99 15.02
CA GLN A 124 14.36 18.83 15.52
C GLN A 124 15.21 17.57 15.67
N HIS A 125 16.52 17.63 15.39
CA HIS A 125 17.42 16.47 15.44
C HIS A 125 16.91 15.29 14.62
N VAL A 126 16.36 15.56 13.43
CA VAL A 126 15.83 14.51 12.54
C VAL A 126 17.00 13.73 11.94
N ALA A 127 17.02 12.42 12.18
CA ALA A 127 18.14 11.53 11.86
C ALA A 127 18.11 10.94 10.43
N PHE A 128 17.19 11.40 9.59
CA PHE A 128 16.99 10.93 8.22
C PHE A 128 16.84 12.10 7.24
N GLU A 129 16.84 11.79 5.95
CA GLU A 129 16.74 12.80 4.90
C GLU A 129 15.30 13.31 4.72
N ILE A 130 15.21 14.58 4.34
CA ILE A 130 13.96 15.23 3.94
C ILE A 130 14.18 15.72 2.50
N LEU A 131 13.24 15.42 1.61
CA LEU A 131 13.28 15.76 0.19
C LEU A 131 12.42 17.00 -0.05
N SER A 132 12.97 17.92 -0.83
CA SER A 132 12.26 19.10 -1.32
C SER A 132 11.55 18.81 -2.63
N ASP A 133 10.23 19.02 -2.64
CA ASP A 133 9.40 19.15 -3.83
C ASP A 133 9.00 20.61 -4.08
N SER A 134 9.90 21.57 -3.82
CA SER A 134 9.62 23.00 -4.00
C SER A 134 9.28 23.40 -5.43
N GLU A 135 9.63 22.57 -6.41
CA GLU A 135 9.23 22.72 -7.80
C GLU A 135 7.93 21.97 -8.15
N LEU A 136 7.30 21.28 -7.20
CA LEU A 136 6.06 20.50 -7.41
C LEU A 136 6.20 19.41 -8.49
N ARG A 137 7.40 18.86 -8.69
CA ARG A 137 7.68 17.86 -9.72
C ARG A 137 7.08 16.51 -9.36
N LEU A 138 7.27 16.06 -8.12
CA LEU A 138 6.65 14.83 -7.64
C LEU A 138 5.14 15.00 -7.51
N THR A 139 4.71 16.14 -6.97
CA THR A 139 3.31 16.53 -6.85
C THR A 139 2.56 16.40 -8.17
N ARG A 140 3.10 16.98 -9.25
CA ARG A 140 2.49 16.92 -10.58
C ARG A 140 2.59 15.52 -11.20
N ALA A 141 3.75 14.86 -11.10
CA ALA A 141 3.96 13.55 -11.71
C ALA A 141 3.02 12.47 -11.15
N MET A 142 2.67 12.56 -9.86
CA MET A 142 1.84 11.56 -9.17
C MET A 142 0.41 12.07 -8.89
N ASN A 143 0.05 13.28 -9.36
CA ASN A 143 -1.22 13.92 -9.09
C ASN A 143 -1.57 13.95 -7.58
N LEU A 144 -0.65 14.49 -6.77
CA LEU A 144 -0.79 14.47 -5.31
C LEU A 144 -1.77 15.55 -4.83
N PRO A 145 -2.59 15.26 -3.80
CA PRO A 145 -3.53 16.24 -3.26
C PRO A 145 -2.81 17.40 -2.57
N THR A 146 -3.24 18.62 -2.88
CA THR A 146 -2.66 19.87 -2.36
C THR A 146 -3.72 20.81 -1.78
N PHE A 147 -3.25 21.91 -1.20
CA PHE A 147 -4.04 23.11 -0.89
C PHE A 147 -3.13 24.35 -0.94
N GLU A 148 -3.72 25.53 -1.08
CA GLU A 148 -2.97 26.79 -1.16
C GLU A 148 -2.88 27.46 0.21
N PHE A 149 -1.68 27.91 0.58
CA PHE A 149 -1.44 28.69 1.78
C PHE A 149 -0.16 29.53 1.65
N PRO A 150 -0.11 30.78 2.16
CA PRO A 150 1.12 31.57 2.17
C PRO A 150 2.25 30.88 2.94
N VAL A 151 3.48 30.95 2.44
CA VAL A 151 4.66 30.35 3.09
C VAL A 151 5.69 31.42 3.36
N GLU A 152 6.07 31.59 4.63
CA GLU A 152 6.97 32.65 5.09
C GLU A 152 8.43 32.32 4.82
N SER A 153 8.76 31.03 4.71
CA SER A 153 10.13 30.53 4.50
C SER A 153 10.58 30.49 3.04
N GLY A 154 9.76 30.98 2.12
CA GLY A 154 9.97 30.84 0.68
C GLY A 154 9.54 29.46 0.14
N GLY A 155 9.48 29.34 -1.19
CA GLY A 155 8.91 28.18 -1.88
C GLY A 155 7.47 28.42 -2.37
N PRO A 156 6.82 27.41 -2.97
CA PRO A 156 5.48 27.54 -3.52
C PRO A 156 4.43 27.66 -2.41
N THR A 157 3.35 28.38 -2.71
CA THR A 157 2.17 28.48 -1.83
C THR A 157 1.31 27.21 -1.88
N THR A 158 1.53 26.37 -2.91
CA THR A 158 0.95 25.05 -3.01
C THR A 158 1.61 24.10 -2.02
N LEU A 159 0.83 23.62 -1.04
CA LEU A 159 1.27 22.70 0.00
C LEU A 159 0.65 21.33 -0.20
N LEU A 160 1.42 20.28 0.10
CA LEU A 160 0.93 18.91 0.07
C LEU A 160 -0.02 18.64 1.25
N ARG A 161 -1.13 17.93 0.99
CA ARG A 161 -1.91 17.35 2.08
C ARG A 161 -1.12 16.23 2.75
N ARG A 162 -1.34 16.06 4.06
CA ARG A 162 -0.56 15.09 4.85
C ARG A 162 -0.89 13.66 4.45
N MET A 163 0.12 12.92 4.02
CA MET A 163 0.01 11.50 3.67
C MET A 163 1.29 10.75 4.04
N ALA A 164 1.30 9.44 3.90
CA ALA A 164 2.51 8.64 3.93
C ALA A 164 2.37 7.43 3.01
N TRP A 165 3.49 6.95 2.48
CA TRP A 165 3.57 5.77 1.62
C TRP A 165 4.55 4.76 2.21
N PHE A 166 4.23 3.48 2.05
CA PHE A 166 5.22 2.41 2.18
C PHE A 166 5.58 1.91 0.79
N VAL A 167 6.86 1.96 0.46
CA VAL A 167 7.39 1.64 -0.87
C VAL A 167 8.31 0.44 -0.75
N THR A 168 8.18 -0.52 -1.68
CA THR A 168 9.20 -1.57 -1.87
C THR A 168 9.42 -1.78 -3.36
N PRO A 169 10.65 -2.18 -3.78
CA PRO A 169 10.85 -2.67 -5.14
C PRO A 169 9.91 -3.84 -5.46
N ASP A 170 9.55 -3.97 -6.73
CA ASP A 170 8.99 -5.18 -7.33
C ASP A 170 10.12 -6.14 -7.76
N LEU A 171 9.78 -7.21 -8.48
CA LEU A 171 10.74 -8.20 -8.97
C LEU A 171 11.77 -7.61 -9.95
N ASP A 172 11.43 -6.55 -10.68
CA ASP A 172 12.33 -5.85 -11.60
C ASP A 172 13.16 -4.77 -10.89
N GLY A 173 12.99 -4.62 -9.57
CA GLY A 173 13.67 -3.61 -8.76
C GLY A 173 13.06 -2.21 -8.86
N LEU A 174 11.90 -2.06 -9.50
CA LEU A 174 11.19 -0.79 -9.63
C LEU A 174 10.43 -0.48 -8.33
N PRO A 175 10.68 0.65 -7.66
CA PRO A 175 10.03 0.97 -6.39
C PRO A 175 8.53 1.23 -6.57
N ARG A 176 7.68 0.47 -5.88
CA ARG A 176 6.22 0.59 -5.96
C ARG A 176 5.59 0.96 -4.62
N ILE A 177 4.56 1.79 -4.68
CA ILE A 177 3.76 2.18 -3.51
C ILE A 177 2.88 0.99 -3.11
N ARG A 178 3.21 0.34 -1.99
CA ARG A 178 2.49 -0.83 -1.46
C ARG A 178 1.36 -0.45 -0.51
N ARG A 179 1.51 0.69 0.17
CA ARG A 179 0.51 1.22 1.11
C ARG A 179 0.49 2.73 1.03
N VAL A 180 -0.71 3.30 1.13
CA VAL A 180 -0.93 4.72 1.32
C VAL A 180 -1.72 4.94 2.61
N TRP A 181 -1.31 5.94 3.39
CA TRP A 181 -2.07 6.54 4.47
C TRP A 181 -2.45 7.95 4.04
N TYR A 182 -3.73 8.18 3.77
CA TYR A 182 -4.24 9.50 3.41
C TYR A 182 -5.72 9.59 3.80
N PRO A 183 -6.17 10.75 4.31
CA PRO A 183 -5.34 11.76 4.96
C PRO A 183 -4.77 11.18 6.25
N VAL A 184 -3.55 11.59 6.62
CA VAL A 184 -2.97 11.19 7.91
C VAL A 184 -3.57 12.05 9.03
N PHE A 185 -4.29 11.41 9.95
CA PHE A 185 -4.78 12.00 11.19
C PHE A 185 -5.05 10.92 12.26
N PRO A 186 -4.71 11.15 13.55
CA PRO A 186 -3.94 12.29 14.05
C PRO A 186 -2.46 12.19 13.62
N PRO A 187 -1.78 13.33 13.42
CA PRO A 187 -0.49 13.38 12.74
C PRO A 187 0.66 12.72 13.52
N ASP A 188 0.56 12.67 14.84
CA ASP A 188 1.52 12.06 15.77
C ASP A 188 1.47 10.52 15.77
N ARG A 189 0.40 9.90 15.24
CA ARG A 189 0.27 8.44 15.19
C ARG A 189 0.83 7.78 13.93
N ASN A 190 1.10 8.56 12.89
CA ASN A 190 1.46 8.01 11.58
C ASN A 190 2.70 7.12 11.62
N ALA A 191 3.74 7.52 12.35
CA ALA A 191 4.97 6.75 12.47
C ALA A 191 4.73 5.38 13.12
N ALA A 192 3.91 5.32 14.18
CA ALA A 192 3.55 4.07 14.84
C ALA A 192 2.73 3.15 13.91
N ASP A 193 1.78 3.71 13.16
CA ASP A 193 0.97 2.94 12.22
C ASP A 193 1.80 2.38 11.06
N ALA A 194 2.74 3.19 10.54
CA ALA A 194 3.68 2.79 9.50
C ALA A 194 4.66 1.70 10.00
N LEU A 195 5.17 1.83 11.21
CA LEU A 195 6.05 0.84 11.83
C LEU A 195 5.30 -0.48 12.08
N ALA A 196 4.07 -0.42 12.59
CA ALA A 196 3.24 -1.59 12.82
C ALA A 196 2.93 -2.32 11.49
N TYR A 197 2.69 -1.58 10.41
CA TYR A 197 2.56 -2.14 9.07
C TYR A 197 3.86 -2.81 8.60
N ALA A 198 4.99 -2.14 8.76
CA ALA A 198 6.30 -2.69 8.40
C ALA A 198 6.63 -3.98 9.15
N LYS A 199 6.40 -4.03 10.47
CA LYS A 199 6.58 -5.24 11.30
C LYS A 199 5.71 -6.40 10.82
N ARG A 200 4.42 -6.17 10.59
CA ARG A 200 3.50 -7.22 10.07
C ARG A 200 3.95 -7.74 8.71
N ARG A 201 4.38 -6.83 7.82
CA ARG A 201 4.86 -7.17 6.49
C ARG A 201 6.15 -8.00 6.54
N ALA A 202 7.11 -7.61 7.38
CA ALA A 202 8.38 -8.32 7.54
C ALA A 202 8.20 -9.74 8.12
N ALA A 203 7.13 -9.96 8.89
CA ALA A 203 6.79 -11.29 9.42
C ALA A 203 6.28 -12.28 8.35
N VAL A 204 5.94 -11.80 7.14
CA VAL A 204 5.44 -12.63 6.05
C VAL A 204 6.47 -12.67 4.92
N VAL A 205 7.08 -13.84 4.74
CA VAL A 205 7.97 -14.12 3.61
C VAL A 205 7.17 -14.80 2.51
N VAL A 206 7.20 -14.28 1.29
CA VAL A 206 6.56 -14.92 0.13
C VAL A 206 7.65 -15.44 -0.78
N ARG A 207 7.47 -16.66 -1.27
CA ARG A 207 8.42 -17.35 -2.14
C ARG A 207 7.70 -18.27 -3.12
N GLU A 208 8.39 -18.64 -4.19
CA GLU A 208 7.90 -19.68 -5.10
C GLU A 208 7.75 -21.04 -4.41
N LYS A 209 6.79 -21.83 -4.91
CA LYS A 209 6.56 -23.23 -4.55
C LYS A 209 7.80 -24.05 -4.86
N ARG A 210 8.22 -24.86 -3.89
CA ARG A 210 9.33 -25.82 -3.97
C ARG A 210 8.78 -27.24 -3.96
N ALA A 211 9.61 -28.21 -4.35
CA ALA A 211 9.22 -29.63 -4.33
C ALA A 211 8.75 -30.10 -2.93
N GLY A 212 9.34 -29.58 -1.86
CA GLY A 212 8.95 -29.89 -0.48
C GLY A 212 7.57 -29.38 -0.05
N ASP A 213 6.96 -28.45 -0.80
CA ASP A 213 5.65 -27.88 -0.44
C ASP A 213 4.47 -28.74 -0.92
N ALA A 214 4.71 -29.82 -1.68
CA ALA A 214 3.65 -30.60 -2.32
C ALA A 214 2.57 -31.09 -1.35
N ALA A 215 2.96 -31.51 -0.13
CA ALA A 215 2.03 -31.93 0.90
C ALA A 215 1.16 -30.76 1.40
N PHE A 216 1.77 -29.61 1.68
CA PHE A 216 1.07 -28.40 2.11
C PHE A 216 0.09 -27.91 1.04
N VAL A 217 0.53 -27.82 -0.22
CA VAL A 217 -0.32 -27.38 -1.34
C VAL A 217 -1.54 -28.28 -1.49
N ARG A 218 -1.36 -29.60 -1.50
CA ARG A 218 -2.49 -30.54 -1.61
C ARG A 218 -3.43 -30.44 -0.42
N GLU A 219 -2.89 -30.32 0.79
CA GLU A 219 -3.69 -30.15 2.00
C GLU A 219 -4.57 -28.88 1.92
N GLU A 220 -3.99 -27.74 1.53
CA GLU A 220 -4.73 -26.47 1.37
C GLU A 220 -5.83 -26.59 0.31
N LEU A 221 -5.50 -27.15 -0.85
CA LEU A 221 -6.45 -27.32 -1.95
C LEU A 221 -7.62 -28.22 -1.55
N ILE A 222 -7.34 -29.33 -0.87
CA ILE A 222 -8.37 -30.25 -0.38
C ILE A 222 -9.23 -29.58 0.70
N ARG A 223 -8.61 -28.87 1.64
CA ARG A 223 -9.29 -28.20 2.74
C ARG A 223 -10.31 -27.16 2.25
N HIS A 224 -9.93 -26.36 1.26
CA HIS A 224 -10.73 -25.21 0.82
C HIS A 224 -11.63 -25.50 -0.40
N TRP A 225 -11.24 -26.44 -1.27
CA TRP A 225 -11.98 -26.75 -2.51
C TRP A 225 -12.33 -28.24 -2.69
N GLY A 226 -12.08 -29.09 -1.69
CA GLY A 226 -12.45 -30.52 -1.70
C GLY A 226 -11.69 -31.36 -2.73
N GLY A 227 -10.55 -30.88 -3.22
CA GLY A 227 -9.69 -31.58 -4.18
C GLY A 227 -8.72 -30.63 -4.88
N THR A 228 -7.74 -31.19 -5.60
CA THR A 228 -6.73 -30.40 -6.31
C THR A 228 -7.16 -29.91 -7.69
N GLN A 229 -8.26 -30.46 -8.22
CA GLN A 229 -8.89 -30.00 -9.46
C GLN A 229 -9.77 -28.77 -9.16
N ILE A 230 -9.38 -27.61 -9.67
CA ILE A 230 -10.05 -26.32 -9.47
C ILE A 230 -10.72 -25.89 -10.77
N TRP A 231 -11.96 -25.43 -10.67
CA TRP A 231 -12.69 -24.85 -11.79
C TRP A 231 -12.74 -23.34 -11.63
N SER A 232 -12.37 -22.60 -12.67
CA SER A 232 -12.48 -21.13 -12.74
C SER A 232 -12.91 -20.77 -14.16
N ILE A 233 -14.02 -20.03 -14.28
CA ILE A 233 -14.59 -19.55 -15.57
C ILE A 233 -14.65 -20.66 -16.64
N GLY A 234 -15.17 -21.83 -16.25
CA GLY A 234 -15.35 -22.96 -17.16
C GLY A 234 -14.08 -23.73 -17.56
N ARG A 235 -12.90 -23.32 -17.09
CA ARG A 235 -11.62 -24.05 -17.25
C ARG A 235 -11.33 -24.89 -16.00
N ALA A 236 -10.70 -26.04 -16.20
CA ALA A 236 -10.24 -26.92 -15.12
C ALA A 236 -8.72 -26.86 -15.00
N PHE A 237 -8.23 -26.77 -13.77
CA PHE A 237 -6.80 -26.71 -13.43
C PHE A 237 -6.44 -27.82 -12.46
N ALA A 238 -5.33 -28.52 -12.73
CA ALA A 238 -4.62 -29.31 -11.73
C ALA A 238 -3.81 -28.36 -10.84
N ALA A 239 -4.46 -27.75 -9.84
CA ALA A 239 -3.89 -26.62 -9.10
C ALA A 239 -2.64 -26.97 -8.29
N ASP A 240 -2.42 -28.26 -7.98
CA ASP A 240 -1.18 -28.71 -7.33
C ASP A 240 0.02 -28.79 -8.30
N GLU A 241 -0.24 -28.84 -9.60
CA GLU A 241 0.77 -28.99 -10.65
C GLU A 241 1.20 -27.64 -11.25
N ILE A 242 0.34 -26.62 -11.24
CA ILE A 242 0.63 -25.28 -11.78
C ILE A 242 1.57 -24.46 -10.88
N PRO A 243 2.18 -23.36 -11.39
CA PRO A 243 2.98 -22.44 -10.59
C PRO A 243 2.23 -21.92 -9.36
N ALA A 244 2.97 -21.69 -8.28
CA ALA A 244 2.39 -21.20 -7.05
C ALA A 244 3.40 -20.43 -6.19
N LEU A 245 2.87 -19.56 -5.33
CA LEU A 245 3.56 -18.86 -4.27
C LEU A 245 3.10 -19.38 -2.92
N VAL A 246 4.06 -19.60 -2.02
CA VAL A 246 3.82 -19.96 -0.63
C VAL A 246 4.24 -18.79 0.23
N ALA A 247 3.35 -18.38 1.12
CA ALA A 247 3.67 -17.43 2.18
C ALA A 247 4.04 -18.19 3.45
N GLU A 248 5.08 -17.74 4.13
CA GLU A 248 5.55 -18.27 5.40
C GLU A 248 5.46 -17.20 6.50
N VAL A 249 5.06 -17.65 7.69
CA VAL A 249 5.13 -16.89 8.94
C VAL A 249 5.91 -17.74 9.94
N ASP A 250 6.94 -17.17 10.55
CA ASP A 250 7.86 -17.87 11.46
C ASP A 250 8.44 -19.16 10.85
N GLY A 251 8.78 -19.11 9.55
CA GLY A 251 9.34 -20.23 8.79
C GLY A 251 8.36 -21.37 8.48
N LYS A 252 7.06 -21.19 8.75
CA LYS A 252 6.02 -22.20 8.48
C LYS A 252 5.07 -21.72 7.38
N PRO A 253 4.67 -22.61 6.44
CA PRO A 253 3.66 -22.28 5.44
C PRO A 253 2.35 -21.79 6.08
N ALA A 254 1.90 -20.61 5.65
CA ALA A 254 0.77 -19.86 6.19
C ALA A 254 -0.24 -19.43 5.12
N GLY A 255 0.08 -19.57 3.84
CA GLY A 255 -0.85 -19.31 2.75
C GLY A 255 -0.30 -19.75 1.39
N LEU A 256 -1.19 -19.79 0.41
CA LEU A 256 -0.93 -20.29 -0.94
C LEU A 256 -1.61 -19.38 -1.95
N VAL A 257 -0.91 -19.06 -3.04
CA VAL A 257 -1.51 -18.62 -4.31
C VAL A 257 -1.07 -19.57 -5.39
N THR A 258 -1.99 -20.12 -6.18
CA THR A 258 -1.66 -20.78 -7.45
C THR A 258 -2.07 -19.86 -8.60
N TYR A 259 -1.34 -19.89 -9.69
CA TYR A 259 -1.63 -19.02 -10.82
C TYR A 259 -1.36 -19.68 -12.18
N ASP A 260 -1.99 -19.12 -13.21
CA ASP A 260 -1.79 -19.46 -14.61
C ASP A 260 -1.59 -18.17 -15.42
N ILE A 261 -0.70 -18.21 -16.41
CA ILE A 261 -0.53 -17.11 -17.36
C ILE A 261 -1.11 -17.58 -18.68
N HIS A 262 -2.14 -16.89 -19.16
CA HIS A 262 -2.87 -17.33 -20.35
C HIS A 262 -1.98 -17.27 -21.59
N PRO A 263 -2.20 -18.15 -22.58
CA PRO A 263 -1.48 -18.11 -23.85
C PRO A 263 -1.53 -16.71 -24.47
N GLY A 264 -0.36 -16.17 -24.84
CA GLY A 264 -0.20 -14.79 -25.30
C GLY A 264 0.27 -13.80 -24.23
N GLY A 265 0.34 -14.20 -22.96
CA GLY A 265 1.01 -13.44 -21.89
C GLY A 265 0.29 -12.17 -21.43
N TYR A 266 -0.93 -11.93 -21.89
CA TYR A 266 -1.68 -10.70 -21.58
C TYR A 266 -2.39 -10.77 -20.21
N GLN A 267 -2.86 -11.97 -19.84
CA GLN A 267 -3.67 -12.18 -18.63
C GLN A 267 -2.96 -13.11 -17.66
N PHE A 268 -2.84 -12.65 -16.41
CA PHE A 268 -2.44 -13.44 -15.27
C PHE A 268 -3.69 -13.81 -14.46
N GLU A 269 -3.92 -15.10 -14.24
CA GLU A 269 -5.04 -15.59 -13.43
C GLU A 269 -4.54 -16.11 -12.09
N VAL A 270 -5.02 -15.51 -10.99
CA VAL A 270 -4.91 -16.13 -9.67
C VAL A 270 -6.01 -17.19 -9.57
N VAL A 271 -5.60 -18.45 -9.70
CA VAL A 271 -6.50 -19.62 -9.75
C VAL A 271 -6.96 -20.00 -8.35
N THR A 272 -6.07 -19.90 -7.35
CA THR A 272 -6.45 -20.10 -5.94
C THR A 272 -5.75 -19.11 -5.04
N LEU A 273 -6.40 -18.75 -3.94
CA LEU A 273 -5.83 -18.03 -2.82
C LEU A 273 -6.34 -18.66 -1.52
N SER A 274 -5.44 -19.15 -0.68
CA SER A 274 -5.75 -19.58 0.69
C SER A 274 -4.83 -18.92 1.71
N THR A 275 -5.37 -18.70 2.89
CA THR A 275 -4.62 -18.14 4.02
C THR A 275 -5.03 -18.87 5.30
N ARG A 276 -4.06 -19.36 6.07
CA ARG A 276 -4.29 -19.97 7.40
C ARG A 276 -4.36 -18.94 8.53
N VAL A 277 -3.86 -17.72 8.30
CA VAL A 277 -3.77 -16.69 9.34
C VAL A 277 -4.24 -15.34 8.82
N GLU A 278 -5.30 -14.80 9.42
CA GLU A 278 -5.94 -13.55 8.96
C GLU A 278 -5.19 -12.28 9.42
N ARG A 279 -4.43 -12.34 10.53
CA ARG A 279 -3.89 -11.13 11.20
C ARG A 279 -2.59 -10.57 10.62
N PHE A 280 -1.86 -11.34 9.80
CA PHE A 280 -0.54 -10.92 9.29
C PHE A 280 -0.59 -10.29 7.89
N GLY A 281 -1.77 -10.22 7.26
CA GLY A 281 -1.88 -9.73 5.88
C GLY A 281 -1.27 -10.69 4.85
N VAL A 282 -1.32 -12.00 5.13
CA VAL A 282 -0.78 -13.05 4.25
C VAL A 282 -1.38 -12.98 2.85
N GLY A 283 -2.71 -12.85 2.75
CA GLY A 283 -3.39 -12.78 1.45
C GLY A 283 -2.97 -11.55 0.64
N ALA A 284 -2.87 -10.38 1.28
CA ALA A 284 -2.38 -9.16 0.65
C ALA A 284 -0.94 -9.31 0.14
N ARG A 285 -0.06 -9.95 0.91
CA ARG A 285 1.33 -10.21 0.51
C ARG A 285 1.43 -11.18 -0.67
N LEU A 286 0.62 -12.23 -0.69
CA LEU A 286 0.56 -13.19 -1.78
C LEU A 286 0.05 -12.56 -3.08
N LEU A 287 -1.04 -11.80 -3.01
CA LEU A 287 -1.58 -11.08 -4.17
C LEU A 287 -0.61 -10.03 -4.68
N GLU A 288 0.05 -9.30 -3.79
CA GLU A 288 1.08 -8.34 -4.19
C GLU A 288 2.25 -9.02 -4.92
N ALA A 289 2.73 -10.17 -4.43
CA ALA A 289 3.78 -10.93 -5.10
C ALA A 289 3.30 -11.49 -6.46
N ALA A 290 2.04 -11.92 -6.57
CA ALA A 290 1.44 -12.32 -7.84
C ALA A 290 1.36 -11.14 -8.83
N GLU A 291 0.99 -9.94 -8.36
CA GLU A 291 1.03 -8.72 -9.18
C GLU A 291 2.45 -8.39 -9.67
N ASP A 292 3.48 -8.61 -8.85
CA ASP A 292 4.87 -8.40 -9.27
C ASP A 292 5.30 -9.40 -10.35
N ILE A 293 4.93 -10.68 -10.22
CA ILE A 293 5.18 -11.68 -11.27
C ILE A 293 4.42 -11.32 -12.55
N ALA A 294 3.15 -10.94 -12.44
CA ALA A 294 2.36 -10.54 -13.60
C ALA A 294 3.02 -9.40 -14.38
N ARG A 295 3.57 -8.40 -13.69
CA ARG A 295 4.32 -7.30 -14.34
C ARG A 295 5.64 -7.76 -14.94
N HIS A 296 6.40 -8.60 -14.23
CA HIS A 296 7.65 -9.17 -14.73
C HIS A 296 7.43 -9.95 -16.04
N GLU A 297 6.35 -10.71 -16.10
CA GLU A 297 5.90 -11.49 -17.26
C GLU A 297 5.18 -10.63 -18.31
N ARG A 298 5.11 -9.31 -18.11
CA ARG A 298 4.49 -8.31 -19.00
C ARG A 298 3.00 -8.52 -19.25
N CYS A 299 2.30 -9.16 -18.32
CA CYS A 299 0.85 -9.17 -18.28
C CYS A 299 0.35 -7.74 -18.00
N THR A 300 -0.66 -7.30 -18.73
CA THR A 300 -1.32 -6.00 -18.47
C THR A 300 -2.58 -6.13 -17.63
N ARG A 301 -3.02 -7.37 -17.37
CA ARG A 301 -4.20 -7.67 -16.57
C ARG A 301 -3.89 -8.82 -15.63
N ILE A 302 -4.22 -8.65 -14.37
CA ILE A 302 -4.31 -9.72 -13.40
C ILE A 302 -5.75 -9.84 -12.93
N PHE A 303 -6.29 -11.05 -12.89
CA PHE A 303 -7.65 -11.28 -12.44
C PHE A 303 -7.75 -12.51 -11.55
N LEU A 304 -8.84 -12.60 -10.82
CA LEU A 304 -9.18 -13.74 -9.98
C LEU A 304 -10.69 -13.93 -9.98
N THR A 305 -11.14 -15.12 -9.58
CA THR A 305 -12.55 -15.38 -9.33
C THR A 305 -12.80 -15.77 -7.89
N THR A 306 -13.99 -15.45 -7.41
CA THR A 306 -14.49 -15.94 -6.13
C THR A 306 -15.95 -16.30 -6.25
N THR A 307 -16.40 -17.28 -5.47
CA THR A 307 -17.81 -17.64 -5.46
C THR A 307 -18.65 -16.57 -4.78
N ASN A 308 -19.92 -16.46 -5.18
CA ASN A 308 -20.85 -15.42 -4.72
C ASN A 308 -21.17 -15.42 -3.22
N ASP A 309 -20.83 -16.48 -2.49
CA ASP A 309 -20.99 -16.58 -1.04
C ASP A 309 -19.79 -16.01 -0.27
N ASN A 310 -18.63 -15.86 -0.91
CA ASN A 310 -17.39 -15.49 -0.25
C ASN A 310 -17.25 -13.95 -0.08
N THR A 311 -18.18 -13.38 0.66
CA THR A 311 -18.26 -11.94 0.96
C THR A 311 -17.05 -11.42 1.75
N GLY A 312 -16.42 -12.29 2.55
CA GLY A 312 -15.17 -12.00 3.26
C GLY A 312 -14.00 -11.73 2.30
N ALA A 313 -13.79 -12.61 1.31
CA ALA A 313 -12.75 -12.41 0.31
C ALA A 313 -13.02 -11.16 -0.55
N MET A 314 -14.28 -10.94 -0.95
CA MET A 314 -14.67 -9.72 -1.69
C MET A 314 -14.31 -8.43 -0.94
N THR A 315 -14.48 -8.43 0.38
CA THR A 315 -14.11 -7.28 1.22
C THR A 315 -12.60 -7.04 1.18
N MET A 316 -11.82 -8.12 1.28
CA MET A 316 -10.36 -8.04 1.19
C MET A 316 -9.92 -7.51 -0.18
N TYR A 317 -10.37 -8.14 -1.28
CA TYR A 317 -9.93 -7.78 -2.63
C TYR A 317 -10.22 -6.31 -2.96
N GLN A 318 -11.43 -5.83 -2.69
CA GLN A 318 -11.78 -4.43 -2.94
C GLN A 318 -10.97 -3.45 -2.08
N ARG A 319 -10.74 -3.77 -0.80
CA ARG A 319 -9.82 -2.98 0.05
C ARG A 319 -8.39 -2.99 -0.47
N GLU A 320 -8.00 -4.07 -1.13
CA GLU A 320 -6.71 -4.23 -1.77
C GLU A 320 -6.63 -3.60 -3.17
N GLY A 321 -7.69 -2.93 -3.62
CA GLY A 321 -7.76 -2.17 -4.87
C GLY A 321 -8.16 -3.01 -6.08
N TRP A 322 -8.75 -4.19 -5.88
CA TRP A 322 -9.29 -5.01 -6.98
C TRP A 322 -10.72 -4.57 -7.29
N GLU A 323 -11.02 -4.46 -8.58
CA GLU A 323 -12.32 -4.01 -9.07
C GLU A 323 -13.17 -5.19 -9.56
N LEU A 324 -14.48 -5.11 -9.40
CA LEU A 324 -15.40 -6.11 -9.97
C LEU A 324 -15.45 -5.97 -11.49
N ALA A 325 -15.13 -7.05 -12.20
CA ALA A 325 -15.09 -7.07 -13.66
C ALA A 325 -16.32 -7.74 -14.27
N ALA A 326 -16.76 -8.88 -13.72
CA ALA A 326 -17.87 -9.66 -14.28
C ALA A 326 -18.59 -10.55 -13.26
N LEU A 327 -19.85 -10.89 -13.56
CA LEU A 327 -20.62 -11.93 -12.90
C LEU A 327 -20.85 -13.10 -13.86
N HIS A 328 -20.29 -14.25 -13.52
CA HIS A 328 -20.48 -15.49 -14.29
C HIS A 328 -21.63 -16.31 -13.71
N ARG A 329 -22.83 -16.00 -14.19
CA ARG A 329 -24.07 -16.59 -13.66
C ARG A 329 -24.17 -18.08 -13.97
N GLY A 330 -24.31 -18.91 -12.93
CA GLY A 330 -24.54 -20.35 -13.07
C GLY A 330 -23.27 -21.16 -13.31
N ASN A 331 -22.08 -20.54 -13.42
CA ASN A 331 -20.83 -21.27 -13.65
C ASN A 331 -20.56 -22.33 -12.60
N VAL A 332 -20.86 -22.05 -11.33
CA VAL A 332 -20.66 -23.03 -10.25
C VAL A 332 -21.66 -24.19 -10.35
N ASP A 333 -22.89 -23.91 -10.80
CA ASP A 333 -23.87 -24.96 -11.05
C ASP A 333 -23.42 -25.89 -12.20
N GLU A 334 -22.86 -25.34 -13.28
CA GLU A 334 -22.27 -26.12 -14.37
C GLU A 334 -21.03 -26.90 -13.92
N ALA A 335 -20.13 -26.27 -13.16
CA ALA A 335 -18.96 -26.95 -12.58
C ALA A 335 -19.38 -28.12 -11.68
N ARG A 336 -20.47 -27.98 -10.91
CA ARG A 336 -20.99 -29.03 -10.02
C ARG A 336 -21.48 -30.26 -10.80
N LYS A 337 -21.97 -30.11 -12.03
CA LYS A 337 -22.33 -31.26 -12.90
C LYS A 337 -21.12 -32.14 -13.21
N ARG A 338 -19.91 -31.55 -13.22
CA ARG A 338 -18.64 -32.24 -13.48
C ARG A 338 -17.93 -32.65 -12.19
N LYS A 339 -18.07 -31.84 -11.13
CA LYS A 339 -17.47 -32.03 -9.82
C LYS A 339 -18.57 -31.98 -8.75
N ALA A 340 -19.25 -33.12 -8.54
CA ALA A 340 -20.38 -33.23 -7.62
C ALA A 340 -20.05 -32.88 -6.17
N GLN A 341 -18.76 -32.91 -5.77
CA GLN A 341 -18.33 -32.51 -4.43
C GLN A 341 -18.35 -30.99 -4.16
N ILE A 342 -18.59 -30.14 -5.17
CA ILE A 342 -18.76 -28.69 -4.94
C ILE A 342 -20.05 -28.47 -4.13
N PRO A 343 -19.98 -27.87 -2.92
CA PRO A 343 -21.13 -27.75 -2.04
C PRO A 343 -22.24 -26.88 -2.65
N LEU A 344 -23.49 -27.15 -2.25
CA LEU A 344 -24.64 -26.34 -2.67
C LEU A 344 -24.73 -25.02 -1.91
N PHE A 345 -24.31 -25.02 -0.64
CA PHE A 345 -24.30 -23.87 0.25
C PHE A 345 -22.88 -23.65 0.77
N GLY A 346 -22.45 -22.39 0.80
CA GLY A 346 -21.14 -21.98 1.28
C GLY A 346 -21.26 -21.14 2.55
N ASN A 347 -20.46 -20.07 2.62
CA ASN A 347 -20.41 -19.18 3.76
C ASN A 347 -21.79 -18.58 4.08
N PHE A 348 -22.11 -18.48 5.37
CA PHE A 348 -23.37 -17.94 5.87
C PHE A 348 -24.64 -18.63 5.31
N GLY A 349 -24.52 -19.88 4.84
CA GLY A 349 -25.62 -20.62 4.23
C GLY A 349 -26.06 -20.07 2.87
N ILE A 350 -25.22 -19.24 2.23
CA ILE A 350 -25.51 -18.67 0.90
C ILE A 350 -25.36 -19.78 -0.15
N ARG A 351 -26.35 -19.90 -1.04
CA ARG A 351 -26.27 -20.83 -2.16
C ARG A 351 -25.15 -20.44 -3.11
N VAL A 352 -24.26 -21.38 -3.39
CA VAL A 352 -23.11 -21.19 -4.30
C VAL A 352 -23.55 -21.52 -5.73
N ARG A 353 -23.66 -20.50 -6.59
CA ARG A 353 -24.22 -20.62 -7.94
C ARG A 353 -23.42 -19.92 -9.02
N SER A 354 -22.73 -18.84 -8.65
CA SER A 354 -22.04 -17.96 -9.60
C SER A 354 -20.64 -17.64 -9.12
N GLU A 355 -19.80 -17.26 -10.07
CA GLU A 355 -18.47 -16.71 -9.81
C GLU A 355 -18.51 -15.20 -10.05
N LEU A 356 -17.83 -14.44 -9.20
CA LEU A 356 -17.55 -13.03 -9.36
C LEU A 356 -16.09 -12.91 -9.77
N GLU A 357 -15.85 -12.22 -10.87
CA GLU A 357 -14.52 -11.91 -11.37
C GLU A 357 -14.09 -10.54 -10.86
N LEU A 358 -12.85 -10.47 -10.35
CA LEU A 358 -12.21 -9.23 -9.96
C LEU A 358 -10.89 -9.07 -10.70
N GLU A 359 -10.51 -7.84 -11.01
CA GLU A 359 -9.31 -7.55 -11.80
C GLU A 359 -8.52 -6.35 -11.28
N LYS A 360 -7.29 -6.27 -11.78
CA LYS A 360 -6.48 -5.05 -11.84
C LYS A 360 -5.83 -4.95 -13.22
N TRP A 361 -5.78 -3.71 -13.69
CA TRP A 361 -4.96 -3.33 -14.83
C TRP A 361 -3.56 -2.97 -14.36
N LEU A 362 -2.56 -3.48 -15.07
CA LEU A 362 -1.14 -3.32 -14.75
C LEU A 362 -0.50 -2.41 -15.80
N GLU A 363 0.21 -1.39 -15.32
CA GLU A 363 1.04 -0.48 -16.11
C GLU A 363 2.44 -1.02 -16.38
#